data_AF-A0A829QMP1-F1
#
_entry.id   AF-A0A829QMP1-F1
#
_cell.length_a   1.000
_cell.length_b   1.000
_cell.length_c   1.000
_cell.angle_alpha   90.00
_cell.angle_beta   90.00
_cell.angle_gamma   90.00
#
_symmetry.space_group_name_H-M   'P 1'
#
loop_
_entity.id
_entity.type
_entity.pdbx_description
1 polymer ?
#
loop_
_entity_poly.entity_id
_entity_poly.type
_entity_poly.pdbx_seq_one_letter_code
_entity_poly.pdbx_strand_id
1 'polypeptide(L)' 'MGNAWGVAARIGLEDPALHAAAHRLVSAACAVAPPELATDMEFLLERVEQGRCPADDFIDNVTEYGVEKAFSGAIG' A
#
# COMPACT_ATOMS: atom_id res chain seq x y z
N MET A 1 -18.33 14.88 6.34
CA MET A 1 -17.77 13.52 6.52
C MET A 1 -17.36 12.88 5.19
N GLY A 2 -16.81 13.65 4.23
CA GLY A 2 -16.41 13.13 2.90
C GLY A 2 -15.03 13.62 2.43
N ASN A 3 -14.37 14.51 3.17
CA ASN A 3 -13.08 15.05 2.80
C ASN A 3 -11.92 14.10 3.14
N ALA A 4 -11.90 13.50 4.33
CA ALA A 4 -10.80 12.63 4.77
C ALA A 4 -10.68 11.37 3.90
N TRP A 5 -11.81 10.71 3.60
CA TRP A 5 -11.85 9.57 2.69
C TRP A 5 -11.51 9.96 1.25
N GLY A 6 -11.93 11.13 0.78
CA GLY A 6 -11.56 11.64 -0.53
C GLY A 6 -10.07 11.98 -0.66
N VAL A 7 -9.47 12.51 0.41
CA VAL A 7 -8.03 12.76 0.52
C VAL A 7 -7.28 11.42 0.50
N ALA A 8 -7.71 10.44 1.31
CA ALA A 8 -7.08 9.12 1.32
C ALA A 8 -7.16 8.42 -0.05
N ALA A 9 -8.30 8.50 -0.73
CA ALA A 9 -8.46 7.89 -2.05
C ALA A 9 -7.64 8.59 -3.15
N ARG A 10 -7.33 9.87 -2.99
CA ARG A 10 -6.60 10.66 -3.99
C ARG A 10 -5.09 10.68 -3.76
N ILE A 11 -4.68 10.86 -2.50
CA ILE A 11 -3.29 11.11 -2.11
C ILE A 11 -2.65 9.83 -1.54
N GLY A 12 -3.43 8.94 -0.93
CA GLY A 12 -2.90 7.69 -0.38
C GLY A 12 -1.85 7.94 0.69
N LEU A 13 -0.72 7.24 0.58
CA LEU A 13 0.39 7.32 1.54
C LEU A 13 1.35 8.49 1.26
N GLU A 14 1.13 9.29 0.20
CA GLU A 14 1.85 10.55 0.04
C GLU A 14 1.40 11.60 1.09
N ASP A 15 0.22 11.41 1.69
CA ASP A 15 -0.24 12.22 2.82
C ASP A 15 0.52 11.80 4.09
N PRO A 16 1.30 12.72 4.71
CA PRO A 16 2.14 12.36 5.87
C PRO A 16 1.35 11.87 7.09
N ALA A 17 0.11 12.34 7.27
CA ALA A 17 -0.73 11.90 8.37
C ALA A 17 -1.26 10.48 8.13
N LEU A 18 -1.62 10.17 6.88
CA LEU A 18 -2.02 8.81 6.50
C LEU A 18 -0.85 7.83 6.54
N HIS A 19 0.34 8.23 6.07
CA HIS A 19 1.54 7.41 6.18
C HIS A 19 1.86 7.10 7.65
N ALA A 20 1.90 8.11 8.51
CA ALA A 20 2.16 7.90 9.94
C ALA A 20 1.10 7.01 10.61
N ALA A 21 -0.18 7.15 10.23
CA ALA A 21 -1.25 6.30 10.74
C ALA A 21 -1.11 4.85 10.24
N ALA A 22 -0.83 4.65 8.94
CA ALA A 22 -0.62 3.35 8.34
C ALA A 22 0.55 2.62 8.99
N HIS A 23 1.69 3.29 9.17
CA HIS A 23 2.85 2.69 9.82
C HIS A 23 2.52 2.23 11.23
N ARG A 24 1.85 3.05 12.04
CA ARG A 24 1.46 2.66 13.41
C ARG A 24 0.54 1.44 13.43
N LEU A 25 -0.46 1.42 12.54
CA LEU A 25 -1.45 0.35 12.49
C LEU A 25 -0.83 -0.96 12.00
N VAL A 26 -0.01 -0.91 10.96
CA VAL A 26 0.65 -2.09 10.40
C VAL A 26 1.70 -2.64 11.39
N SER A 27 2.53 -1.80 12.01
CA SER A 27 3.46 -2.26 13.05
C SER A 27 2.75 -2.96 14.21
N ALA A 28 1.60 -2.40 14.65
CA ALA A 28 0.80 -3.03 15.70
C ALA A 28 0.22 -4.38 15.26
N ALA A 29 -0.20 -4.50 14.00
CA ALA A 29 -0.66 -5.75 13.43
C ALA A 29 0.47 -6.79 13.31
N CYS A 30 1.69 -6.39 12.89
CA CYS A 30 2.85 -7.28 12.82
C CYS A 30 3.16 -7.90 14.20
N ALA A 31 3.03 -7.12 15.27
CA ALA A 31 3.31 -7.57 16.64
C ALA A 31 2.38 -8.69 17.14
N VAL A 32 1.21 -8.87 16.51
CA VAL A 32 0.19 -9.87 16.92
C VAL A 32 -0.14 -10.86 15.81
N ALA A 33 0.51 -10.75 14.65
CA ALA A 33 0.23 -11.59 13.50
C ALA A 33 0.60 -13.06 13.79
N PRO A 34 -0.23 -14.01 13.33
CA PRO A 34 0.11 -15.42 13.44
C PRO A 34 1.35 -15.72 12.57
N PRO A 35 2.18 -16.72 12.92
CA PRO A 35 3.44 -17.01 12.22
C PRO A 35 3.27 -17.24 10.72
N GLU A 36 2.12 -17.77 10.30
CA GLU A 36 1.79 -18.03 8.90
C GLU A 36 1.67 -16.75 8.06
N LEU A 37 1.47 -15.59 8.70
CA LEU A 37 1.36 -14.27 8.05
C LEU A 37 2.57 -13.38 8.30
N ALA A 38 3.58 -13.83 9.05
CA ALA A 38 4.71 -12.99 9.45
C ALA A 38 5.42 -12.36 8.24
N THR A 39 5.73 -13.17 7.22
CA THR A 39 6.37 -12.70 5.99
C THR A 39 5.52 -11.68 5.23
N ASP A 40 4.21 -11.92 5.10
CA ASP A 40 3.30 -11.01 4.41
C ASP A 40 3.17 -9.67 5.16
N MET A 41 3.17 -9.72 6.49
CA MET A 41 3.10 -8.55 7.36
C MET A 41 4.40 -7.75 7.34
N GLU A 42 5.56 -8.41 7.31
CA GLU A 42 6.87 -7.76 7.11
C GLU A 42 6.93 -7.05 5.75
N PHE A 43 6.50 -7.74 4.69
CA PHE A 43 6.40 -7.13 3.35
C PHE A 43 5.47 -5.92 3.35
N LEU A 44 4.29 -6.02 3.95
CA LEU A 44 3.35 -4.90 4.04
C LEU A 44 3.93 -3.71 4.83
N LEU A 45 4.67 -3.97 5.91
CA LEU A 45 5.32 -2.93 6.70
C LEU A 45 6.39 -2.20 5.88
N GLU A 46 7.26 -2.94 5.20
CA GLU A 46 8.29 -2.38 4.31
C GLU A 46 7.65 -1.48 3.23
N ARG A 47 6.55 -1.93 2.64
CA ARG A 47 5.80 -1.16 1.64
C ARG A 47 5.27 0.15 2.21
N VAL A 48 4.69 0.11 3.41
CA VAL A 48 4.19 1.31 4.09
C VAL A 48 5.33 2.27 4.41
N GLU A 49 6.48 1.79 4.90
CA GLU A 49 7.67 2.60 5.19
C GLU A 49 8.21 3.32 3.94
N GLN A 50 8.10 2.69 2.78
CA GLN A 50 8.42 3.28 1.48
C GLN A 50 7.36 4.28 0.99
N GLY A 51 6.26 4.48 1.73
CA GLY A 51 5.11 5.28 1.29
C GLY A 51 4.36 4.65 0.12
N ARG A 52 4.48 3.34 -0.08
CA ARG A 52 3.95 2.61 -1.24
C ARG A 52 2.65 1.88 -0.92
N CYS A 53 1.69 1.98 -1.81
CA CYS A 53 0.42 1.28 -1.78
C CYS A 53 0.16 0.51 -3.10
N PRO A 54 -0.86 -0.37 -3.16
CA PRO A 54 -1.17 -1.11 -4.39
C PRO A 54 -1.52 -0.22 -5.60
N ALA A 55 -2.02 1.01 -5.36
CA ALA A 55 -2.27 1.95 -6.45
C ALA A 55 -0.96 2.39 -7.13
N ASP A 56 0.13 2.51 -6.37
CA ASP A 56 1.44 2.88 -6.92
C ASP A 56 2.00 1.78 -7.82
N ASP A 57 1.84 0.50 -7.41
CA ASP A 57 2.22 -0.64 -8.27
C ASP A 57 1.40 -0.67 -9.55
N PHE A 58 0.12 -0.35 -9.47
CA PHE A 58 -0.71 -0.27 -10.66
C PHE A 58 -0.20 0.83 -11.61
N ILE A 59 0.14 2.01 -11.10
CA ILE A 59 0.70 3.10 -11.91
C ILE A 59 2.04 2.71 -12.53
N ASP A 60 2.91 2.03 -11.79
CA ASP A 60 4.18 1.51 -12.33
C ASP A 60 3.94 0.49 -13.44
N ASN A 61 3.03 -0.46 -13.22
CA ASN A 61 2.65 -1.46 -14.22
C ASN A 61 2.01 -0.83 -15.48
N VAL A 62 1.20 0.21 -15.34
CA VAL A 62 0.65 0.97 -16.48
C VAL A 62 1.78 1.63 -17.26
N THR A 63 2.75 2.21 -16.54
CA THR A 63 3.90 2.92 -17.13
C THR A 63 4.82 1.95 -17.88
N GLU A 64 5.05 0.76 -17.34
CA GLU A 64 5.96 -0.23 -17.92
C GLU A 64 5.30 -1.09 -19.01
N TYR A 65 4.06 -1.53 -18.79
CA TYR A 65 3.41 -2.56 -19.60
C TYR A 65 2.13 -2.10 -20.32
N GLY A 66 1.64 -0.90 -20.02
CA GLY A 66 0.37 -0.37 -20.52
C GLY A 66 -0.85 -0.84 -19.72
N VAL A 67 -1.96 -0.10 -19.88
CA VAL A 67 -3.20 -0.25 -19.08
C VAL A 67 -3.77 -1.67 -19.12
N GLU A 68 -3.80 -2.30 -20.29
CA GLU A 68 -4.39 -3.64 -20.46
C GLU A 68 -3.66 -4.70 -19.62
N LYS A 69 -2.32 -4.61 -19.51
CA LYS A 69 -1.52 -5.56 -18.73
C LYS A 69 -1.49 -5.23 -17.24
N ALA A 70 -1.69 -3.97 -16.87
CA ALA A 70 -1.71 -3.56 -15.46
C ALA A 70 -2.86 -4.22 -14.67
N PHE A 71 -4.02 -4.44 -15.29
CA PHE A 71 -5.15 -5.11 -14.63
C PHE A 71 -4.97 -6.62 -14.43
N SER A 72 -4.12 -7.27 -15.24
CA SER A 72 -3.74 -8.67 -15.01
C SER A 72 -2.74 -8.85 -13.87
N GLY A 73 -2.32 -7.76 -13.22
CA GLY A 73 -1.32 -7.76 -12.15
C GLY A 73 0.04 -8.27 -12.64
N ALA A 74 0.43 -7.86 -13.87
CA ALA A 74 1.43 -8.52 -14.71
C ALA A 74 2.65 -9.07 -13.96
N ILE A 75 2.50 -10.30 -13.47
CA ILE A 75 3.53 -11.31 -13.41
C ILE A 75 3.85 -11.70 -14.85
N GLY A 76 4.92 -11.09 -15.38
CA GLY A 76 5.68 -11.59 -16.52
C GLY A 76 7.01 -12.15 -16.02
#